data_AF-S7PP40-F1
#
_entry.id   AF-S7PP40-F1
#
_cell.length_a   1.000
_cell.length_b   1.000
_cell.length_c   1.000
_cell.angle_alpha   90.00
_cell.angle_beta   90.00
_cell.angle_gamma   90.00
#
_symmetry.space_group_name_H-M   'P 1'
#
loop_
_entity.id
_entity.type
_entity.pdbx_description
1 polymer ?
#
loop_
_entity_poly.entity_id
_entity_poly.type
_entity_poly.pdbx_seq_one_letter_code
_entity_poly.pdbx_strand_id
1 'polypeptide(L)' 'MVKCTSHHSRDMACHLLYHGNLVPKDVNAPIATIKTKRTIQFVNWCPTGFKVGIDTSLPLRYLVETWPKYCEL' A
#
# COMPACT_ATOMS: atom_id res chain seq x y z
N MET A 1 2.72 1.30 -13.97
CA MET A 1 2.38 -0.12 -13.68
C MET A 1 3.09 -0.98 -14.71
N VAL A 2 3.79 -2.03 -14.27
CA VAL A 2 4.57 -2.92 -15.15
C VAL A 2 3.90 -4.29 -15.16
N LYS A 3 3.75 -4.91 -16.33
CA LYS A 3 3.21 -6.26 -16.46
C LYS A 3 4.34 -7.27 -16.26
N CYS A 4 4.32 -7.99 -15.15
CA CYS A 4 5.20 -9.12 -14.88
C CYS A 4 4.37 -10.38 -14.67
N THR A 5 4.74 -11.48 -15.33
CA THR A 5 4.11 -12.80 -15.20
C THR A 5 5.08 -13.75 -14.51
N SER A 6 4.86 -14.03 -13.23
CA SER A 6 5.74 -14.88 -12.43
C SER A 6 4.89 -15.86 -11.64
N HIS A 7 4.74 -17.07 -12.19
CA HIS A 7 3.97 -18.15 -11.57
C HIS A 7 4.51 -18.62 -10.19
N HIS A 8 5.69 -18.14 -9.80
CA HIS A 8 6.33 -18.42 -8.51
C HIS A 8 6.90 -17.16 -7.83
N SER A 9 6.40 -15.95 -8.17
CA SER A 9 6.87 -14.74 -7.47
C SER A 9 6.42 -14.77 -6.03
N ARG A 10 7.38 -14.54 -5.15
CA ARG A 10 7.14 -14.19 -3.76
C ARG A 10 7.39 -12.70 -3.60
N ASP A 11 6.45 -12.01 -2.98
CA ASP A 11 6.58 -10.60 -2.68
C ASP A 11 7.55 -10.39 -1.52
N MET A 12 8.40 -9.37 -1.64
CA MET A 12 9.31 -8.99 -0.57
C MET A 12 8.64 -8.06 0.44
N ALA A 13 7.82 -7.13 -0.04
CA ALA A 13 7.06 -6.19 0.77
C ALA A 13 5.87 -5.62 -0.02
N CYS A 14 4.77 -5.34 0.68
CA CYS A 14 3.60 -4.66 0.13
C CYS A 14 3.28 -3.42 0.98
N HIS A 15 3.15 -2.28 0.32
CA HIS A 15 2.77 -1.01 0.95
C HIS A 15 1.39 -0.58 0.43
N LEU A 16 0.43 -0.44 1.33
CA LEU A 16 -0.91 0.05 1.04
C LEU A 16 -1.00 1.49 1.52
N LEU A 17 -1.10 2.42 0.58
CA LEU A 17 -1.27 3.85 0.85
C LEU A 17 -2.69 4.23 0.49
N TYR A 18 -3.45 4.66 1.50
CA TYR A 18 -4.82 5.09 1.33
C TYR A 18 -4.91 6.61 1.52
N HIS A 19 -5.56 7.30 0.59
CA HIS A 19 -5.89 8.72 0.73
C HIS A 19 -7.39 8.90 0.90
N GLY A 20 -7.77 9.73 1.87
CA GLY A 20 -9.17 10.08 2.16
C GLY A 20 -9.59 9.76 3.59
N ASN A 21 -10.87 10.00 3.89
CA ASN A 21 -11.43 9.77 5.21
C ASN A 21 -11.72 8.28 5.42
N LEU A 22 -10.69 7.54 5.85
CA LEU A 22 -10.76 6.11 6.10
C LEU A 22 -10.47 5.81 7.56
N VAL A 23 -11.31 4.98 8.18
CA VAL A 23 -11.11 4.52 9.55
C VAL A 23 -10.22 3.28 9.52
N PRO A 24 -9.21 3.16 10.40
CA PRO A 24 -8.29 2.01 10.40
C PRO A 24 -8.97 0.64 10.42
N LYS A 25 -10.16 0.54 11.03
CA LYS A 25 -10.98 -0.67 11.06
C LYS A 25 -11.35 -1.16 9.65
N ASP A 26 -11.66 -0.24 8.75
CA ASP A 26 -12.13 -0.54 7.39
C ASP A 26 -10.96 -0.96 6.49
N VAL A 27 -9.73 -0.67 6.90
CA VAL A 27 -8.49 -1.12 6.25
C VAL A 27 -8.03 -2.47 6.80
N ASN A 28 -8.13 -2.69 8.11
CA ASN A 28 -7.66 -3.92 8.75
C ASN A 28 -8.51 -5.15 8.41
N ALA A 29 -9.83 -5.01 8.26
CA ALA A 29 -10.73 -6.11 7.90
C ALA A 29 -10.40 -6.77 6.53
N PRO A 30 -10.23 -6.01 5.42
CA PRO A 30 -9.83 -6.59 4.15
C PRO A 30 -8.40 -7.14 4.18
N ILE A 31 -7.47 -6.51 4.91
CA ILE A 31 -6.10 -7.05 5.07
C ILE A 31 -6.12 -8.41 5.77
N ALA A 32 -6.95 -8.59 6.80
CA ALA A 32 -7.13 -9.88 7.46
C ALA A 32 -7.65 -10.94 6.47
N THR A 33 -8.59 -10.56 5.61
CA THR A 33 -9.13 -11.45 4.56
C THR A 33 -8.09 -11.82 3.51
N ILE A 34 -7.24 -10.89 3.10
CA ILE A 34 -6.16 -11.15 2.14
C ILE A 34 -5.12 -12.09 2.75
N LYS A 35 -4.77 -11.90 4.03
CA LYS A 35 -3.86 -12.79 4.77
C LYS A 35 -4.37 -14.23 4.83
N THR A 36 -5.68 -14.45 5.00
CA THR A 36 -6.24 -15.81 5.05
C THR A 36 -6.35 -16.47 3.69
N LYS A 37 -6.63 -15.71 2.62
CA LYS A 37 -6.76 -16.25 1.26
C LYS A 37 -5.43 -16.73 0.64
N ARG A 38 -4.28 -16.32 1.18
CA ARG A 38 -2.92 -16.70 0.72
C ARG A 38 -2.70 -16.50 -0.79
N THR A 39 -3.48 -15.63 -1.43
CA THR A 39 -3.30 -15.25 -2.84
C THR A 39 -1.99 -14.51 -3.07
N ILE A 40 -1.51 -13.81 -2.04
CA ILE A 40 -0.21 -13.14 -2.01
C ILE A 40 0.73 -14.00 -1.17
N GLN A 41 1.84 -14.44 -1.76
CA GLN A 41 2.87 -15.21 -1.08
C GLN A 41 4.06 -14.31 -0.79
N PHE A 42 4.37 -14.12 0.49
CA PHE A 42 5.60 -13.42 0.89
C PHE A 42 6.78 -14.37 0.98
N VAL A 43 7.97 -13.81 0.88
CA VAL A 43 9.23 -14.48 1.23
C VAL A 43 9.24 -14.96 2.68
N ASN A 44 9.92 -16.08 2.95
CA ASN A 44 9.88 -16.77 4.26
C ASN A 44 10.35 -15.90 5.43
N TRP A 45 11.23 -14.92 5.19
CA TRP A 45 11.72 -13.98 6.20
C TRP A 45 10.77 -12.81 6.45
N CYS A 46 9.65 -12.69 5.71
CA CYS A 46 8.65 -11.63 5.86
C CYS A 46 7.25 -12.22 6.13
N PRO A 47 6.97 -12.71 7.35
CA PRO A 47 5.68 -13.33 7.68
C PRO A 47 4.51 -12.33 7.70
N THR A 48 4.78 -11.03 7.89
CA THR A 48 3.79 -9.95 7.95
C THR A 48 4.19 -8.78 7.04
N GLY A 49 4.29 -9.02 5.74
CA GLY A 49 4.82 -8.07 4.75
C GLY A 49 3.91 -6.92 4.32
N PHE A 50 2.91 -6.55 5.12
CA PHE A 50 2.02 -5.42 4.82
C PHE A 50 2.35 -4.22 5.70
N LYS A 51 2.72 -3.10 5.06
CA LYS A 51 2.77 -1.78 5.69
C LYS A 51 1.59 -0.96 5.21
N VAL A 52 0.92 -0.28 6.13
CA VAL A 52 -0.28 0.52 5.85
C VAL A 52 0.00 1.98 6.21
N GLY A 53 -0.26 2.88 5.28
CA GLY A 53 -0.32 4.32 5.52
C GLY A 53 -1.72 4.83 5.18
N ILE A 54 -2.33 5.59 6.08
CA ILE A 54 -3.58 6.29 5.83
C ILE A 54 -3.28 7.76 5.94
N ASP A 55 -3.57 8.49 4.87
CA ASP A 55 -3.51 9.92 4.85
C ASP A 55 -4.91 10.50 4.63
N THR A 56 -5.34 11.34 5.57
CA THR A 56 -6.64 12.02 5.52
C THR A 56 -6.53 13.42 4.94
N SER A 57 -5.35 13.80 4.43
CA SER A 57 -5.15 15.12 3.90
C SER A 57 -5.88 15.29 2.57
N LEU A 58 -6.43 16.49 2.38
CA LEU A 58 -7.14 16.84 1.17
C LEU A 58 -6.14 16.94 0.01
N PRO A 59 -6.50 16.51 -1.22
CA PRO A 59 -5.61 16.57 -2.38
C PRO A 59 -5.13 17.99 -2.70
N LEU A 60 -5.89 19.04 -2.31
CA LEU A 60 -5.44 20.42 -2.41
C LEU A 60 -4.22 20.72 -1.52
N ARG A 61 -4.09 20.07 -0.36
CA ARG A 61 -2.93 20.22 0.52
C ARG A 61 -1.68 19.55 -0.06
N TYR A 62 -1.84 18.41 -0.74
CA TYR A 62 -0.77 17.81 -1.53
C TYR A 62 -0.28 18.75 -2.61
N LEU A 63 -1.17 19.34 -3.41
CA LEU A 63 -0.76 20.27 -4.46
C LEU A 63 0.04 21.45 -3.90
N VAL A 64 -0.28 21.97 -2.72
CA VAL A 64 0.48 23.09 -2.14
C VAL A 64 1.86 22.64 -1.61
N GLU A 65 1.96 21.45 -1.00
CA GLU A 65 3.21 20.98 -0.36
C GLU A 65 4.14 20.19 -1.31
N THR A 66 3.60 19.49 -2.32
CA THR A 66 4.39 18.67 -3.27
C THR A 66 4.65 19.35 -4.60
N TRP A 67 3.81 20.29 -5.06
CA TRP A 67 4.10 21.05 -6.30
C TRP A 67 5.46 21.75 -6.28
N PRO A 68 5.88 22.43 -5.19
CA PRO A 68 7.21 23.03 -5.13
C PRO A 68 8.33 21.97 -5.27
N LYS A 69 8.12 20.76 -4.71
CA LYS A 69 9.11 19.67 -4.74
C LYS A 69 9.18 18.93 -6.08
N TYR A 70 8.10 18.91 -6.85
CA TYR A 70 8.07 18.29 -8.18
C TYR A 70 8.57 19.23 -9.29
N CYS A 71 8.53 20.55 -9.09
CA CYS A 71 9.12 21.52 -10.02
C CYS A 71 10.66 21.62 -9.90
N GLU A 72 11.26 21.09 -8.84
CA GLU A 72 12.72 21.07 -8.61
C GLU A 72 13.41 19.76 -9.08
N LEU A 73 12.66 18.86 -9.75
CA LEU A 73 13.14 17.64 -10.41
C LEU A 73 13.03 17.76 -11.93
#